data_AF-K3WEJ7-F1
#
_entry.id   AF-K3WEJ7-F1
#
_cell.length_a   1.000
_cell.length_b   1.000
_cell.length_c   1.000
_cell.angle_alpha   90.00
_cell.angle_beta   90.00
_cell.angle_gamma   90.00
#
_symmetry.space_group_name_H-M   'P 1'
#
loop_
_entity.id
_entity.type
_entity.pdbx_description
1 polymer ?
#
loop_
_entity_poly.entity_id
_entity_poly.type
_entity_poly.pdbx_seq_one_letter_code
_entity_poly.pdbx_strand_id
1 'polypeptide(L)'
;MTLLIDIPSLLAKFPPLPSSIAISTESVAEGDVIAYKTLTLCMETWQPLLSAWLCGRVTSVTPSEGTIYVMPMALSINDQQLQWKESTQVEEEVVVVQVSELSELRYLDGPSFQAMKELQNQQQS
;
A
#
# COMPACT_ATOMS: atom_id res chain seq x y z
N MET A 1 -11.33 25.47 -2.51
CA MET A 1 -12.25 24.39 -2.94
C MET A 1 -11.44 23.10 -2.84
N THR A 2 -11.49 22.42 -1.70
CA THR A 2 -10.73 21.20 -1.46
C THR A 2 -11.40 20.11 -2.28
N LEU A 3 -10.78 19.68 -3.38
CA LEU A 3 -11.25 18.50 -4.12
C LEU A 3 -11.22 17.34 -3.13
N LEU A 4 -12.39 16.89 -2.69
CA LEU A 4 -12.55 15.63 -1.97
C LEU A 4 -12.20 14.53 -2.96
N ILE A 5 -10.94 14.10 -2.92
CA ILE A 5 -10.45 13.02 -3.76
C ILE A 5 -11.06 11.73 -3.23
N ASP A 6 -11.82 11.03 -4.06
CA ASP A 6 -12.29 9.69 -3.75
C ASP A 6 -11.12 8.70 -3.91
N ILE A 7 -10.48 8.37 -2.78
CA ILE A 7 -9.32 7.47 -2.71
C ILE A 7 -9.61 6.12 -3.43
N PRO A 8 -10.77 5.46 -3.24
CA PRO A 8 -11.14 4.27 -4.01
C PRO A 8 -11.08 4.46 -5.53
N SER A 9 -11.72 5.49 -6.08
CA SER A 9 -11.70 5.77 -7.52
C SER A 9 -10.30 6.05 -8.05
N LEU A 10 -9.44 6.65 -7.22
CA LEU A 10 -8.05 6.91 -7.58
C LEU A 10 -7.23 5.62 -7.62
N LEU A 11 -7.38 4.77 -6.60
CA LEU A 11 -6.69 3.49 -6.50
C LEU A 11 -7.13 2.49 -7.56
N ALA A 12 -8.35 2.62 -8.10
CA ALA A 12 -8.82 1.82 -9.23
C ALA A 12 -7.97 1.97 -10.50
N LYS A 13 -7.16 3.04 -10.59
CA LYS A 13 -6.20 3.24 -11.70
C LYS A 13 -4.93 2.41 -11.56
N PHE A 14 -4.66 1.87 -10.37
CA PHE A 14 -3.50 1.04 -10.10
C PHE A 14 -3.91 -0.43 -10.11
N PRO A 15 -3.22 -1.27 -10.90
CA PRO A 15 -3.60 -2.66 -11.02
C PRO A 15 -3.49 -3.36 -9.65
N PRO A 16 -4.43 -4.26 -9.33
CA PRO A 16 -4.28 -5.13 -8.17
C PRO A 16 -3.06 -6.00 -8.36
N LEU A 17 -2.49 -6.49 -7.25
CA LEU A 17 -1.64 -7.67 -7.37
C LEU A 17 -2.42 -8.77 -8.11
N PRO A 18 -1.83 -9.41 -9.13
CA PRO A 18 -2.43 -10.56 -9.78
C PRO A 18 -2.86 -11.58 -8.72
N SER A 19 -4.04 -12.16 -8.85
CA SER A 19 -4.56 -13.15 -7.89
C SER A 19 -3.69 -14.41 -7.76
N SER A 20 -2.75 -14.61 -8.68
CA SER A 20 -1.72 -15.67 -8.62
C SER A 20 -0.54 -15.35 -7.70
N ILE A 21 -0.39 -14.10 -7.27
CA ILE A 21 0.67 -13.66 -6.38
C ILE A 21 0.07 -13.48 -4.99
N ALA A 22 0.50 -14.31 -4.05
CA ALA A 22 0.18 -14.10 -2.64
C ALA A 22 0.91 -12.84 -2.15
N ILE A 23 0.24 -12.03 -1.35
CA ILE A 23 0.90 -10.92 -0.66
C ILE A 23 1.90 -11.54 0.32
N SER A 24 3.19 -11.33 0.08
CA SER A 24 4.29 -11.84 0.88
C SER A 24 5.35 -10.76 1.07
N THR A 25 6.27 -10.96 2.01
CA THR A 25 7.44 -10.06 2.17
C THR A 25 8.35 -10.06 0.94
N GLU A 26 8.29 -11.09 0.09
CA GLU A 26 9.04 -11.13 -1.19
C GLU A 26 8.37 -10.29 -2.28
N SER A 27 7.07 -10.03 -2.15
CA SER A 27 6.34 -9.19 -3.09
C SER A 27 6.59 -7.70 -2.87
N VAL A 28 7.15 -7.31 -1.72
CA VAL A 28 7.32 -5.90 -1.35
C VAL A 28 8.81 -5.62 -1.13
N ALA A 29 9.27 -4.46 -1.60
CA ALA A 29 10.64 -4.02 -1.45
C ALA A 29 10.73 -2.67 -0.74
N GLU A 30 11.87 -2.43 -0.09
CA GLU A 30 12.18 -1.13 0.49
C GLU A 30 12.10 -0.03 -0.58
N GLY A 31 11.49 1.09 -0.21
CA GLY A 31 11.26 2.22 -1.11
C GLY A 31 9.95 2.17 -1.88
N ASP A 32 9.22 1.05 -1.86
CA ASP A 32 7.89 0.97 -2.47
C ASP A 32 6.92 1.95 -1.82
N VAL A 33 6.08 2.58 -2.64
CA VAL A 33 4.92 3.34 -2.19
C VAL A 33 3.69 2.47 -2.40
N ILE A 34 3.00 2.17 -1.30
CA ILE A 34 1.90 1.20 -1.28
C ILE A 34 0.63 1.82 -0.72
N ALA A 35 -0.50 1.41 -1.28
CA ALA A 35 -1.81 1.55 -0.65
C ALA A 35 -2.29 0.17 -0.23
N TYR A 36 -2.82 0.06 0.98
CA TYR A 36 -3.21 -1.23 1.53
C TYR A 36 -4.43 -1.13 2.43
N LYS A 37 -5.08 -2.29 2.63
CA LYS A 37 -6.08 -2.50 3.67
C LYS A 37 -5.67 -3.65 4.55
N THR A 38 -5.87 -3.49 5.85
CA THR A 38 -5.72 -4.56 6.82
C THR A 38 -7.08 -5.15 7.17
N LEU A 39 -7.09 -6.43 7.49
CA LEU A 39 -8.23 -7.12 8.07
C LEU A 39 -7.83 -7.57 9.48
N THR A 40 -8.38 -6.89 10.49
CA THR A 40 -8.08 -7.17 11.90
C THR A 40 -9.32 -7.70 12.61
N LEU A 41 -9.14 -8.34 13.77
CA LEU A 41 -10.26 -8.79 14.60
C LEU A 41 -10.59 -7.69 15.64
N CYS A 42 -11.83 -7.18 15.63
CA CYS A 42 -12.31 -6.33 16.72
C CYS A 42 -12.56 -7.19 17.96
N MET A 43 -11.85 -6.91 19.06
CA MET A 43 -11.89 -7.75 20.27
C MET A 43 -13.20 -7.61 21.05
N GLU A 44 -13.92 -6.50 20.92
CA GLU A 44 -15.21 -6.29 21.58
C GLU A 44 -16.33 -7.08 20.90
N THR A 45 -16.33 -7.11 19.57
CA THR A 45 -17.42 -7.71 18.77
C THR A 45 -17.08 -9.08 18.22
N TRP A 46 -15.80 -9.47 18.24
CA TRP A 46 -15.26 -10.67 17.59
C TRP A 46 -15.57 -10.73 16.09
N GLN A 47 -15.75 -9.56 15.47
CA GLN A 47 -16.01 -9.44 14.04
C GLN A 47 -14.76 -8.97 13.30
N PRO A 48 -14.55 -9.45 12.06
CA PRO A 48 -13.49 -8.93 11.22
C PRO A 48 -13.79 -7.47 10.86
N LEU A 49 -12.80 -6.60 11.08
CA LEU A 49 -12.82 -5.19 10.76
C LEU A 49 -11.87 -4.94 9.60
N LEU A 50 -12.42 -4.56 8.46
CA LEU A 50 -11.64 -4.11 7.31
C LEU A 50 -11.28 -2.63 7.50
N SER A 51 -10.01 -2.30 7.36
CA SER A 51 -9.56 -0.91 7.44
C SER A 51 -10.03 -0.08 6.25
N ALA A 52 -10.04 1.24 6.41
CA ALA A 52 -9.99 2.15 5.28
C ALA A 52 -8.65 1.96 4.51
N TRP A 53 -8.56 2.55 3.32
CA TRP A 53 -7.30 2.59 2.58
C TRP A 53 -6.25 3.39 3.35
N LEU A 54 -5.15 2.72 3.67
CA LEU A 54 -3.94 3.31 4.24
C LEU A 54 -2.90 3.45 3.14
N CYS A 55 -2.00 4.42 3.26
CA CYS A 55 -0.94 4.68 2.29
C CYS A 55 0.38 4.96 3.00
N GLY A 56 1.47 4.48 2.43
CA GLY A 56 2.79 4.75 2.98
C GLY A 56 3.93 4.24 2.13
N ARG A 57 5.14 4.63 2.54
CA ARG A 57 6.39 4.17 1.94
C ARG A 57 6.98 3.07 2.79
N VAL A 58 7.35 1.97 2.16
CA VAL A 58 8.05 0.87 2.83
C VAL A 58 9.47 1.32 3.14
N THR A 59 9.81 1.37 4.42
CA THR A 59 11.15 1.76 4.91
C THR A 59 12.01 0.55 5.21
N SER A 60 11.41 -0.60 5.49
CA SER A 60 12.13 -1.86 5.69
C SER A 60 11.19 -3.06 5.56
N VAL A 61 11.76 -4.24 5.31
CA VAL A 61 11.04 -5.51 5.23
C VAL A 61 11.81 -6.53 6.08
N THR A 62 11.11 -7.29 6.92
CA THR A 62 11.69 -8.37 7.72
C THR A 62 11.05 -9.71 7.31
N PRO A 63 11.67 -10.45 6.37
CA PRO A 63 11.08 -11.67 5.82
C PRO A 63 10.83 -12.76 6.87
N SER A 64 11.74 -12.91 7.84
CA SER A 64 11.64 -13.93 8.90
C SER A 64 10.44 -13.73 9.82
N GLU A 65 9.96 -12.51 9.94
CA GLU A 65 8.83 -12.14 10.81
C GLU A 65 7.54 -11.92 10.02
N GLY A 66 7.59 -11.91 8.69
CA GLY A 66 6.42 -11.59 7.87
C GLY A 66 5.98 -10.12 7.98
N THR A 67 6.91 -9.22 8.33
CA THR A 67 6.61 -7.84 8.71
C THR A 67 7.14 -6.85 7.67
N ILE A 68 6.36 -5.80 7.39
CA ILE A 68 6.82 -4.61 6.66
C ILE A 68 6.72 -3.37 7.54
N TYR A 69 7.69 -2.48 7.40
CA TYR A 69 7.76 -1.21 8.10
C TYR A 69 7.36 -0.11 7.14
N VAL A 70 6.32 0.65 7.48
CA VAL A 70 5.69 1.60 6.57
C VAL A 70 5.64 2.97 7.21
N MET A 71 6.30 3.94 6.59
CA MET A 71 6.15 5.34 6.95
C MET A 71 4.86 5.89 6.33
N PRO A 72 3.89 6.37 7.13
CA PRO A 72 2.62 6.88 6.59
C PRO A 72 2.82 8.05 5.63
N MET A 73 2.11 8.02 4.51
CA MET A 73 2.13 9.10 3.52
C MET A 73 0.75 9.69 3.31
N ALA A 74 0.72 11.01 3.16
CA ALA A 74 -0.45 11.74 2.73
C ALA A 74 -0.53 11.78 1.20
N LEU A 75 -1.74 11.53 0.71
CA LEU A 75 -2.12 11.73 -0.68
C LEU A 75 -2.33 13.22 -0.96
N SER A 76 -1.53 13.79 -1.85
CA SER A 76 -1.77 15.14 -2.39
C SER A 76 -1.86 15.09 -3.91
N ILE A 77 -2.70 15.95 -4.50
CA ILE A 77 -2.71 16.18 -5.94
C ILE A 77 -2.06 17.53 -6.18
N ASN A 78 -1.01 17.53 -7.01
CA ASN A 78 -0.36 18.74 -7.48
C ASN A 78 -0.36 18.72 -9.00
N ASP A 79 -0.88 19.76 -9.64
CA ASP A 79 -0.95 19.86 -11.11
C ASP A 79 -1.53 18.62 -11.81
N GLN A 80 -2.61 18.05 -11.26
CA GLN A 80 -3.25 16.81 -11.74
C GLN A 80 -2.38 15.53 -11.65
N GLN A 81 -1.20 15.63 -11.05
CA GLN A 81 -0.35 14.49 -10.73
C GLN A 81 -0.46 14.13 -9.24
N LEU A 82 -0.46 12.83 -8.99
CA LEU A 82 -0.39 12.28 -7.64
C LEU A 82 0.99 12.55 -7.05
N GLN A 83 1.02 13.26 -5.93
CA GLN A 83 2.21 13.47 -5.13
C GLN A 83 1.98 12.87 -3.74
N TRP A 84 2.75 11.84 -3.45
CA TRP A 84 2.82 11.23 -2.13
C TRP A 84 3.77 12.08 -1.30
N LYS A 85 3.24 12.74 -0.28
CA LYS A 85 4.05 13.54 0.64
C LYS A 85 4.08 12.86 1.99
N GLU A 86 5.22 12.90 2.64
CA GLU A 86 5.34 12.50 4.04
C GLU A 86 4.31 13.28 4.85
N SER A 87 3.55 12.58 5.69
CA SER A 87 2.50 13.20 6.48
C SER A 87 3.16 14.11 7.53
N THR A 88 3.05 15.43 7.37
CA THR A 88 3.61 16.40 8.32
C THR A 88 2.84 16.51 9.64
N GLN A 89 1.79 15.70 9.83
CA GLN A 89 0.88 15.78 10.97
C GLN A 89 1.10 14.72 12.05
N VAL A 90 1.99 13.76 11.83
CA VAL A 90 2.32 12.74 12.81
C VAL A 90 3.84 12.68 12.88
N GLU A 91 4.42 12.84 14.07
CA GLU A 91 5.82 12.48 14.31
C GLU A 91 6.07 11.12 13.64
N GLU A 92 7.22 11.00 12.96
CA GLU A 92 7.65 9.93 12.06
C GLU A 92 7.52 8.50 12.65
N GLU A 93 6.30 8.06 12.95
CA GLU A 93 6.04 6.76 13.54
C GLU A 93 5.89 5.78 12.39
N VAL A 94 6.96 5.03 12.18
CA VAL A 94 6.96 3.88 11.29
C VAL A 94 5.92 2.90 11.80
N VAL A 95 4.91 2.63 10.97
CA VAL A 95 3.87 1.66 11.26
C VAL A 95 4.39 0.28 10.90
N VAL A 96 4.27 -0.64 11.86
CA VAL A 96 4.60 -2.06 11.66
C VAL A 96 3.35 -2.77 11.16
N VAL A 97 3.44 -3.38 9.97
CA VAL A 97 2.30 -4.09 9.35
C VAL A 97 2.69 -5.55 9.13
N GLN A 98 1.85 -6.45 9.63
CA GLN A 98 1.98 -7.88 9.36
C GLN A 98 1.43 -8.18 7.98
N VAL A 99 2.21 -8.87 7.14
CA VAL A 99 1.78 -9.22 5.79
C VAL A 99 0.56 -10.14 5.81
N SER A 100 0.41 -10.95 6.87
CA SER A 100 -0.77 -11.80 7.09
C SER A 100 -2.06 -11.02 7.36
N GLU A 101 -1.96 -9.77 7.80
CA GLU A 101 -3.12 -8.89 8.03
C GLU A 101 -3.53 -8.16 6.75
N LEU A 102 -2.70 -8.18 5.69
CA LEU A 102 -2.99 -7.52 4.44
C LEU A 102 -4.10 -8.26 3.70
N SER A 103 -5.23 -7.56 3.53
CA SER A 103 -6.37 -8.05 2.73
C SER A 103 -6.30 -7.59 1.29
N GLU A 104 -5.78 -6.38 1.07
CA GLU A 104 -5.57 -5.79 -0.24
C GLU A 104 -4.28 -4.99 -0.23
N LEU A 105 -3.52 -5.05 -1.33
CA LEU A 105 -2.31 -4.27 -1.56
C LEU A 105 -2.32 -3.73 -3.00
N ARG A 106 -1.87 -2.49 -3.16
CA ARG A 106 -1.67 -1.82 -4.45
C ARG A 106 -0.29 -1.17 -4.45
N TYR A 107 0.52 -1.51 -5.44
CA TYR A 107 1.73 -0.77 -5.71
C TYR A 107 1.38 0.52 -6.45
N LEU A 108 1.88 1.63 -5.93
CA LEU A 108 1.64 2.96 -6.47
C LEU A 108 2.87 3.51 -7.18
N ASP A 109 4.04 3.22 -6.60
CA ASP A 109 5.35 3.54 -7.15
C ASP A 109 6.42 2.66 -6.46
N GLY A 110 7.65 2.70 -6.98
CA GLY A 110 8.80 2.01 -6.43
C GLY A 110 9.22 0.75 -7.20
N PRO A 111 10.25 0.04 -6.71
CA PRO A 111 10.84 -1.10 -7.41
C PRO A 111 9.84 -2.22 -7.74
N SER A 112 8.96 -2.59 -6.81
CA SER A 112 7.99 -3.67 -7.06
C SER A 112 6.89 -3.23 -8.04
N PHE A 113 6.53 -1.95 -8.03
CA PHE A 113 5.62 -1.37 -9.03
C PHE A 113 6.20 -1.49 -10.45
N GLN A 114 7.47 -1.12 -10.63
CA GLN A 114 8.13 -1.18 -11.93
C GLN A 114 8.26 -2.63 -12.41
N ALA A 115 8.70 -3.55 -11.53
CA ALA A 115 8.79 -4.98 -11.84
C ALA A 115 7.44 -5.57 -12.24
N MET A 116 6.36 -5.24 -11.53
CA MET A 116 5.01 -5.67 -11.89
C MET A 116 4.57 -5.14 -13.26
N LYS A 117 4.87 -3.87 -13.56
CA LYS A 117 4.53 -3.25 -14.84
C LYS A 117 5.29 -3.89 -16.01
N GLU A 118 6.56 -4.21 -15.81
CA GLU A 118 7.37 -4.95 -16.79
C GLU A 118 6.81 -6.35 -17.05
N LEU A 119 6.44 -7.09 -16.00
CA LEU A 119 5.81 -8.41 -16.12
C LEU A 119 4.48 -8.34 -16.88
N GLN A 120 3.64 -7.33 -16.63
CA GLN A 120 2.39 -7.14 -17.36
C GLN A 120 2.62 -6.84 -18.85
N ASN A 121 3.61 -6.02 -19.18
CA ASN A 121 3.94 -5.70 -20.58
C ASN A 121 4.49 -6.91 -21.34
N GLN A 122 5.27 -7.78 -20.68
CA GLN A 122 5.79 -9.00 -21.28
C GLN A 122 4.72 -10.05 -21.58
N GLN A 123 3.63 -10.10 -20.79
CA GLN A 123 2.52 -11.03 -21.02
C GLN A 123 1.56 -10.59 -22.15
N GLN A 124 1.71 -9.36 -22.66
CA GLN A 124 0.88 -8.79 -23.72
C GLN A 124 1.59 -8.75 -25.10
N SER A 125 2.84 -9.23 -25.18
CA SER A 125 3.63 -9.34 -26.42
C SER A 125 3.66 -10.79 -26.93
#